data_AF-A0A0B8NHL2-F1
#
_entry.id   AF-A0A0B8NHL2-F1
#
_cell.length_a   1.000
_cell.length_b   1.000
_cell.length_c   1.000
_cell.angle_alpha   90.00
_cell.angle_beta   90.00
_cell.angle_gamma   90.00
#
_symmetry.space_group_name_H-M   'P 1'
#
loop_
_entity.id
_entity.type
_entity.pdbx_description
1 polymer ?
#
loop_
_entity_poly.entity_id
_entity_poly.type
_entity_poly.pdbx_seq_one_letter_code
_entity_poly.pdbx_strand_id
1 'polypeptide(L)'
;MSDPTEPGYPSTPEEAAAFLEGLTLDDTAAVPPLPPTADEIETGMVTTSLKLPAALRDRVRETAAEHCITASMLIRQYIEMGLAAEQPGRMIPLSDAIRVLSSLRETA
;
A
#
# COMPACT_ATOMS: atom_id res chain seq x y z
N MET A 1 -1.30 -5.74 23.87
CA MET A 1 -2.06 -4.57 24.32
C MET A 1 -2.57 -3.93 23.04
N SER A 2 -3.77 -4.31 22.64
CA SER A 2 -4.37 -3.97 21.33
C SER A 2 -4.64 -2.47 21.24
N ASP A 3 -4.51 -1.90 20.04
CA ASP A 3 -4.72 -0.48 19.77
C ASP A 3 -6.16 -0.08 20.16
N PRO A 4 -6.35 0.95 21.02
CA PRO A 4 -7.67 1.36 21.51
C PRO A 4 -8.59 1.98 20.44
N THR A 5 -8.18 1.99 19.17
CA THR A 5 -8.91 2.59 18.05
C THR A 5 -9.55 1.55 17.10
N GLU A 6 -9.34 0.24 17.31
CA GLU A 6 -9.97 -0.80 16.50
C GLU A 6 -11.38 -1.16 17.01
N PRO A 7 -12.41 -1.20 16.16
CA PRO A 7 -13.78 -1.47 16.59
C PRO A 7 -13.97 -2.94 16.93
N GLY A 8 -14.26 -3.25 18.21
CA GLY A 8 -15.28 -4.22 18.65
C GLY A 8 -15.40 -5.59 17.99
N TYR A 9 -14.33 -6.18 17.45
CA TYR A 9 -14.40 -7.53 16.88
C TYR A 9 -14.45 -8.60 17.98
N PRO A 10 -15.32 -9.63 17.84
CA PRO A 10 -15.46 -10.69 18.83
C PRO A 10 -14.15 -11.47 18.98
N SER A 11 -13.75 -11.70 20.23
CA SER A 11 -12.48 -12.36 20.58
C SER A 11 -12.68 -13.79 21.10
N THR A 12 -13.92 -14.20 21.35
CA THR A 12 -14.28 -15.56 21.78
C THR A 12 -15.31 -16.19 20.83
N PRO A 13 -15.43 -17.54 20.81
CA PRO A 13 -16.42 -18.23 19.99
C PRO A 13 -17.88 -17.83 20.31
N GLU A 14 -18.17 -17.56 21.59
CA GLU A 14 -19.50 -17.15 22.05
C GLU A 14 -19.83 -15.72 21.61
N GLU A 15 -18.86 -14.80 21.70
CA GLU A 15 -19.00 -13.43 21.16
C GLU A 15 -19.17 -13.44 19.64
N ALA A 16 -18.46 -14.32 18.94
CA ALA A 16 -18.57 -14.46 17.49
C ALA A 16 -19.97 -14.94 17.08
N ALA A 17 -20.52 -15.92 17.79
CA ALA A 17 -21.88 -16.40 17.56
C ALA A 17 -22.92 -15.29 17.74
N ALA A 18 -22.84 -14.53 18.84
CA ALA A 18 -23.75 -13.41 19.11
C ALA A 18 -23.59 -12.26 18.09
N PHE A 19 -22.36 -11.96 17.67
CA PHE A 19 -22.08 -10.96 16.64
C PHE A 19 -22.71 -11.34 15.29
N LEU A 20 -22.54 -12.59 14.86
CA LEU A 20 -23.09 -13.10 13.60
C LEU A 20 -24.62 -13.12 13.61
N GLU A 21 -25.24 -13.48 14.73
CA GLU A 21 -26.71 -13.49 14.88
C GLU A 21 -27.33 -12.08 14.77
N GLY A 22 -26.56 -11.04 15.11
CA GLY A 22 -26.96 -9.64 14.96
C GLY A 22 -26.72 -9.04 13.57
N LEU A 23 -26.11 -9.76 12.62
CA LEU A 23 -25.84 -9.23 11.28
C LEU A 23 -27.12 -9.19 10.45
N THR A 24 -27.49 -7.99 10.03
CA THR A 24 -28.57 -7.76 9.06
C THR A 24 -28.01 -7.11 7.81
N LEU A 25 -28.38 -7.62 6.64
CA LEU A 25 -28.06 -6.98 5.36
C LEU A 25 -28.93 -5.73 5.19
N ASP A 26 -28.29 -4.56 5.11
CA ASP A 26 -28.95 -3.31 4.75
C ASP A 26 -28.62 -2.95 3.30
N ASP A 27 -29.51 -3.35 2.39
CA ASP A 27 -29.40 -3.04 0.95
C ASP A 27 -29.69 -1.55 0.62
N THR A 28 -30.04 -0.75 1.63
CA THR A 28 -30.28 0.70 1.49
C THR A 28 -29.10 1.54 1.97
N ALA A 29 -28.07 0.91 2.56
CA ALA A 29 -26.87 1.59 3.01
C ALA A 29 -26.13 2.26 1.84
N ALA A 30 -25.57 3.43 2.10
CA ALA A 30 -24.74 4.12 1.11
C ALA A 30 -23.48 3.28 0.82
N VAL A 31 -23.24 3.00 -0.46
CA VAL A 31 -22.02 2.31 -0.90
C VAL A 31 -20.81 3.18 -0.56
N PRO A 32 -19.82 2.66 0.19
CA PRO A 32 -18.61 3.43 0.48
C PRO A 32 -17.88 3.77 -0.83
N PRO A 33 -17.20 4.92 -0.91
CA PRO A 33 -16.46 5.28 -2.10
C PRO A 33 -15.39 4.21 -2.38
N LEU A 34 -15.36 3.71 -3.62
CA LEU A 34 -14.29 2.83 -4.06
C LEU A 34 -12.96 3.61 -4.10
N PRO A 35 -11.82 2.94 -3.87
CA PRO A 35 -10.54 3.55 -4.15
C PRO A 35 -10.48 3.96 -5.64
N PRO A 36 -9.74 5.03 -5.97
CA PRO A 36 -9.64 5.48 -7.34
C PRO A 36 -9.03 4.39 -8.21
N THR A 37 -9.59 4.23 -9.40
CA THR A 37 -9.07 3.36 -10.45
C THR A 37 -7.72 3.85 -10.97
N ALA A 38 -6.98 2.97 -11.64
CA ALA A 38 -5.71 3.34 -12.28
C ALA A 38 -5.89 4.50 -13.28
N ASP A 39 -7.00 4.53 -14.02
CA ASP A 39 -7.30 5.58 -15.00
C ASP A 39 -7.62 6.93 -14.34
N GLU A 40 -8.34 6.92 -13.22
CA GLU A 40 -8.61 8.13 -12.43
C GLU A 40 -7.32 8.70 -11.83
N ILE A 41 -6.43 7.82 -11.35
CA ILE A 41 -5.11 8.20 -10.85
C ILE A 41 -4.27 8.82 -11.98
N GLU A 42 -4.25 8.20 -13.16
CA GLU A 42 -3.44 8.68 -14.29
C GLU A 42 -3.98 10.01 -14.86
N THR A 43 -5.30 10.20 -14.87
CA THR A 43 -5.95 11.46 -15.32
C THR A 43 -5.53 12.65 -14.45
N GLY A 44 -5.28 12.43 -13.15
CA GLY A 44 -4.81 13.46 -12.23
C GLY A 44 -3.34 13.86 -12.39
N MET A 45 -2.60 13.18 -13.27
CA MET A 45 -1.15 13.35 -13.35
C MET A 45 -0.70 14.40 -14.35
N VAL A 46 0.44 15.02 -14.05
CA VAL A 46 1.04 16.06 -14.89
C VAL A 46 2.33 15.55 -15.52
N THR A 47 2.43 15.65 -16.85
CA THR A 47 3.64 15.32 -17.59
C THR A 47 4.77 16.27 -17.21
N THR A 48 5.89 15.71 -16.75
CA THR A 48 7.11 16.47 -16.42
C THR A 48 8.28 15.95 -17.26
N SER A 49 9.01 16.87 -17.89
CA SER A 49 10.23 16.53 -18.64
C SER A 49 11.47 16.69 -17.76
N LEU A 50 12.33 15.68 -17.76
CA LEU A 50 13.57 15.64 -16.99
C LEU A 50 14.74 15.20 -17.86
N LYS A 51 15.92 15.76 -17.58
CA LYS A 51 17.19 15.33 -18.19
C LYS A 51 17.83 14.29 -17.29
N LEU A 52 18.16 13.14 -17.86
CA LEU A 52 18.85 12.05 -17.17
C LEU A 52 20.12 11.67 -17.95
N PRO A 53 21.20 11.27 -17.26
CA PRO A 53 22.32 10.59 -17.91
C PRO A 53 21.83 9.34 -18.67
N ALA A 54 22.38 9.08 -19.85
CA ALA A 54 21.93 7.96 -20.70
C ALA A 54 22.00 6.62 -19.96
N ALA A 55 23.12 6.34 -19.28
CA ALA A 55 23.29 5.13 -18.48
C ALA A 55 22.24 4.98 -17.36
N LEU A 56 21.80 6.08 -16.75
CA LEU A 56 20.74 6.04 -15.74
C LEU A 56 19.39 5.72 -16.37
N ARG A 57 19.07 6.35 -17.50
CA ARG A 57 17.84 6.07 -18.25
C ARG A 57 17.76 4.60 -18.64
N ASP A 58 18.86 4.03 -19.14
CA ASP A 58 18.88 2.63 -19.58
C ASP A 58 18.69 1.67 -18.42
N ARG A 59 19.37 1.91 -17.29
CA ARG A 59 19.16 1.15 -16.05
C ARG A 59 17.70 1.19 -15.57
N VAL A 60 17.07 2.37 -15.57
CA VAL A 60 15.65 2.49 -15.19
C VAL A 60 14.75 1.66 -16.10
N ARG A 61 15.02 1.63 -17.41
CA ARG A 61 14.23 0.84 -18.37
C ARG A 61 14.40 -0.66 -18.17
N GLU A 62 15.62 -1.11 -17.91
CA GLU A 62 15.92 -2.51 -17.63
C GLU A 62 15.24 -2.97 -16.34
N THR A 63 15.42 -2.24 -15.24
CA THR A 63 14.77 -2.57 -13.95
C THR A 63 13.24 -2.53 -14.05
N ALA A 64 12.66 -1.56 -14.77
CA ALA A 64 11.21 -1.52 -14.95
C ALA A 64 10.70 -2.76 -15.71
N ALA A 65 11.45 -3.22 -16.72
CA ALA A 65 11.10 -4.42 -17.48
C ALA A 65 11.18 -5.70 -16.63
N GLU A 66 12.19 -5.84 -15.76
CA GLU A 66 12.31 -6.96 -14.81
C GLU A 66 11.09 -7.09 -13.89
N HIS A 67 10.44 -5.96 -13.59
CA HIS A 67 9.27 -5.89 -12.72
C HIS A 67 7.93 -5.77 -13.49
N CYS A 68 7.93 -5.92 -14.82
CA CYS A 68 6.74 -5.81 -15.66
C CYS A 68 5.95 -4.49 -15.50
N ILE A 69 6.65 -3.38 -15.23
CA ILE A 69 6.07 -2.04 -15.09
C ILE A 69 6.67 -1.07 -16.10
N THR A 70 6.04 0.10 -16.27
CA THR A 70 6.60 1.14 -17.14
C THR A 70 7.73 1.88 -16.43
N ALA A 71 8.68 2.42 -17.22
CA ALA A 71 9.76 3.25 -16.68
C ALA A 71 9.21 4.47 -15.92
N SER A 72 8.09 5.05 -16.36
CA SER A 72 7.43 6.17 -15.69
C SER A 72 6.90 5.79 -14.30
N MET A 73 6.30 4.59 -14.17
CA MET A 73 5.86 4.07 -12.86
C MET A 73 7.05 3.89 -11.92
N LEU A 74 8.15 3.30 -12.39
CA LEU A 74 9.33 3.11 -11.57
C LEU A 74 9.97 4.43 -11.13
N ILE A 75 10.07 5.42 -12.04
CA ILE A 75 10.58 6.76 -11.72
C ILE A 75 9.72 7.42 -10.64
N ARG A 76 8.38 7.36 -10.78
CA ARG A 76 7.44 7.91 -9.81
C ARG A 76 7.64 7.27 -8.43
N GLN A 77 7.68 5.94 -8.37
CA GLN A 77 7.91 5.20 -7.13
C GLN A 77 9.23 5.58 -6.46
N TYR A 78 10.32 5.70 -7.23
CA TYR A 78 11.64 6.07 -6.70
C TYR A 78 11.66 7.49 -6.14
N ILE A 79 10.98 8.43 -6.80
CA ILE A 79 10.84 9.81 -6.32
C ILE A 79 10.05 9.83 -5.01
N GLU A 80 8.90 9.15 -4.95
CA GLU A 80 8.05 9.07 -3.75
C GLU A 80 8.80 8.45 -2.56
N MET A 81 9.52 7.35 -2.78
CA MET A 81 10.35 6.73 -1.75
C MET A 81 11.48 7.64 -1.29
N GLY A 82 12.13 8.37 -2.22
CA GLY A 82 13.15 9.36 -1.88
C GLY A 82 12.60 10.47 -0.98
N LEU A 83 11.44 11.02 -1.33
CA LEU A 83 10.77 12.06 -0.54
C LEU A 83 10.29 11.53 0.82
N ALA A 84 9.80 10.29 0.88
CA ALA A 84 9.43 9.65 2.14
C ALA A 84 10.65 9.40 3.04
N ALA A 85 11.80 9.08 2.45
CA ALA A 85 13.06 8.85 3.16
C ALA A 85 13.64 10.12 3.78
N GLU A 86 13.33 11.30 3.22
CA GLU A 86 13.72 12.59 3.80
C GLU A 86 13.00 12.89 5.12
N GLN A 87 11.87 12.22 5.42
CA GLN A 87 11.16 12.42 6.67
C GLN A 87 11.86 11.69 7.83
N PRO A 88 12.39 12.41 8.83
CA PRO A 88 13.08 11.79 9.95
C PRO A 88 12.13 10.86 10.71
N GLY A 89 12.55 9.61 10.94
CA GLY A 89 11.79 8.60 11.68
C GLY A 89 10.89 7.69 10.84
N ARG A 90 10.79 7.88 9.51
CA ARG A 90 10.01 6.99 8.62
C ARG A 90 10.79 5.84 8.00
N MET A 91 12.12 5.90 8.02
CA MET A 91 12.99 4.86 7.49
C MET A 91 13.34 3.84 8.58
N ILE A 92 12.93 2.58 8.39
CA ILE A 92 13.37 1.47 9.23
C ILE A 92 14.49 0.69 8.53
N PRO A 93 15.49 0.16 9.26
CA PRO A 93 16.48 -0.73 8.67
C PRO A 93 15.82 -1.94 8.00
N LEU A 94 16.30 -2.34 6.82
CA LEU A 94 15.77 -3.49 6.08
C LEU A 94 15.82 -4.78 6.91
N SER A 95 16.87 -4.97 7.72
CA SER A 95 16.99 -6.10 8.64
C SER A 95 15.87 -6.13 9.67
N ASP A 96 15.46 -4.97 10.19
CA ASP A 96 14.37 -4.88 11.15
C ASP A 96 13.02 -5.16 10.46
N ALA A 97 12.83 -4.66 9.23
CA ALA A 97 11.65 -4.98 8.42
C ALA A 97 11.55 -6.49 8.16
N ILE A 98 12.64 -7.13 7.72
CA ILE A 98 12.69 -8.58 7.47
C ILE A 98 12.41 -9.35 8.77
N ARG A 99 13.01 -8.96 9.90
CA ARG A 99 12.76 -9.60 11.20
C ARG A 99 11.29 -9.55 11.58
N VAL A 100 10.66 -8.38 11.43
CA VAL A 100 9.23 -8.19 11.74
C VAL A 100 8.36 -9.00 10.77
N LEU A 101 8.61 -8.92 9.46
CA LEU A 101 7.86 -9.67 8.45
C LEU A 101 7.97 -11.19 8.65
N SER A 102 9.15 -11.69 9.03
CA SER A 102 9.38 -13.11 9.32
C SER A 102 8.68 -13.58 10.61
N SER A 103 8.30 -12.64 11.49
CA SER A 103 7.56 -12.96 12.72
C SER A 103 6.05 -12.95 12.55
N LEU A 104 5.54 -12.47 11.41
CA LEU A 104 4.13 -12.61 11.05
C LEU A 104 3.89 -14.09 10.72
N ARG A 105 2.97 -14.73 11.44
CA ARG A 105 2.48 -16.07 11.05
C ARG A 105 1.75 -15.96 9.72
N GLU A 106 1.85 -16.99 8.89
CA GLU A 106 0.92 -17.19 7.78
C GLU A 106 -0.50 -17.28 8.35
N THR A 107 -1.23 -16.17 8.31
CA THR A 107 -2.68 -16.19 8.47
C THR A 107 -3.24 -16.72 7.16
N ALA A 108 -3.42 -18.04 7.09
CA ALA A 108 -4.19 -18.72 6.07
C ALA A 108 -5.69 -18.58 6.33
#